data_AF-A0A661KX04-F1
#
_entry.id   AF-A0A661KX04-F1
#
_cell.length_a   1.000
_cell.length_b   1.000
_cell.length_c   1.000
_cell.angle_alpha   90.00
_cell.angle_beta   90.00
_cell.angle_gamma   90.00
#
_symmetry.space_group_name_H-M   'P 1'
#
loop_
_entity.id
_entity.type
_entity.pdbx_description
1 polymer ?
#
loop_
_entity_poly.entity_id
_entity_poly.type
_entity_poly.pdbx_seq_one_letter_code
_entity_poly.pdbx_strand_id
1 'polypeptide(L)' 'PMTVGKKVILRAIPQIRQWGVEKFMQAEEARYVCPECGNKVFRGVIRCNRCKTELDLD' A
#
# COMPACT_ATOMS: atom_id res chain seq x y z
N PRO A 1 11.84 16.07 1.35
CA PRO A 1 10.75 15.08 1.48
C PRO A 1 10.12 14.75 0.11
N MET A 2 10.17 13.49 -0.32
CA MET A 2 9.44 13.06 -1.54
C MET A 2 7.97 12.86 -1.20
N THR A 3 7.07 13.29 -2.09
CA THR A 3 5.64 13.03 -1.96
C THR A 3 5.39 11.52 -1.96
N VAL A 4 4.39 11.04 -1.21
CA VAL A 4 4.02 9.61 -1.13
C VAL A 4 3.86 9.04 -2.54
N GLY A 5 3.16 9.74 -3.43
CA GLY A 5 3.00 9.34 -4.83
C GLY A 5 4.32 9.11 -5.59
N LYS A 6 5.41 9.80 -5.25
CA LYS A 6 6.72 9.54 -5.87
C LYS A 6 7.37 8.27 -5.33
N LYS A 7 7.23 7.95 -4.04
CA LYS A 7 7.70 6.68 -3.45
C LYS A 7 7.00 5.48 -4.11
N VAL A 8 5.68 5.56 -4.23
CA VAL A 8 4.82 4.61 -4.95
C VAL A 8 5.37 4.25 -6.33
N ILE A 9 5.60 5.26 -7.18
CA ILE A 9 5.99 5.07 -8.58
C ILE A 9 7.35 4.37 -8.66
N LEU A 10 8.30 4.80 -7.83
CA LEU A 10 9.65 4.25 -7.80
C LEU A 10 9.69 2.81 -7.28
N ARG A 11 8.75 2.40 -6.42
CA ARG A 11 8.59 1.02 -5.97
C ARG A 11 7.89 0.13 -7.00
N ALA A 12 6.82 0.63 -7.61
CA ALA A 12 5.92 -0.17 -8.45
C ALA A 12 6.62 -0.69 -9.72
N ILE A 13 7.37 0.16 -10.43
CA ILE A 13 7.98 -0.22 -11.71
C ILE A 13 9.00 -1.37 -11.57
N PRO A 14 9.94 -1.35 -10.61
CA PRO A 14 10.81 -2.49 -10.34
C PRO A 14 10.06 -3.77 -9.97
N GLN A 15 9.04 -3.69 -9.11
CA GLN A 15 8.28 -4.86 -8.66
C GLN A 15 7.48 -5.50 -9.81
N ILE A 16 6.84 -4.68 -10.66
CA ILE A 16 6.12 -5.16 -11.84
C ILE A 16 7.08 -5.86 -12.81
N ARG A 17 8.28 -5.30 -13.04
CA ARG A 17 9.30 -5.93 -13.90
C ARG A 17 9.80 -7.25 -13.35
N GLN A 18 9.91 -7.37 -12.02
CA GLN A 18 10.44 -8.57 -11.37
C GLN A 18 9.38 -9.68 -11.23
N TRP A 19 8.14 -9.33 -10.87
CA TRP A 19 7.11 -10.30 -10.49
C TRP A 19 6.04 -10.51 -11.57
N GLY A 20 5.92 -9.59 -12.52
CA GLY A 20 4.79 -9.51 -13.44
C GLY A 20 3.57 -8.82 -12.82
N VAL A 21 2.63 -8.42 -13.67
CA VAL A 21 1.47 -7.60 -13.30
C VAL A 21 0.53 -8.32 -12.31
N GLU A 22 0.24 -9.61 -12.52
CA GLU A 22 -0.68 -10.36 -11.66
C GLU A 22 -0.19 -10.47 -10.21
N LYS A 23 1.07 -10.90 -10.03
CA LYS A 23 1.68 -10.99 -8.69
C LYS A 23 1.79 -9.63 -8.03
N PHE A 24 2.13 -8.59 -8.81
CA PHE A 24 2.15 -7.22 -8.31
C PHE A 24 0.76 -6.78 -7.80
N MET A 25 -0.30 -7.03 -8.58
CA MET A 25 -1.67 -6.70 -8.16
C MET A 25 -2.07 -7.41 -6.86
N GLN A 26 -1.77 -8.70 -6.72
CA GLN A 26 -2.05 -9.45 -5.49
C GLN A 26 -1.31 -8.89 -4.27
N ALA A 27 -0.01 -8.59 -4.44
CA ALA A 27 0.80 -8.00 -3.37
C ALA A 27 0.31 -6.60 -2.99
N GLU A 28 -0.14 -5.81 -3.96
CA GLU A 28 -0.64 -4.46 -3.74
C GLU A 28 -2.03 -4.48 -3.07
N GLU A 29 -2.92 -5.41 -3.42
CA GLU A 29 -4.19 -5.61 -2.71
C GLU A 29 -3.95 -6.02 -1.24
N ALA A 30 -3.01 -6.94 -0.98
CA ALA A 30 -2.69 -7.39 0.37
C ALA A 30 -2.06 -6.29 1.24
N ARG A 31 -1.39 -5.30 0.63
CA ARG A 31 -0.72 -4.20 1.35
C ARG A 31 -1.71 -3.25 2.01
N TYR A 32 -2.85 -2.95 1.39
CA TYR A 32 -3.81 -1.96 1.91
C TYR A 32 -4.87 -2.59 2.83
N VAL A 33 -4.37 -3.28 3.84
CA VAL A 33 -5.15 -3.86 4.93
C VAL A 33 -4.59 -3.34 6.25
N CYS A 34 -5.48 -2.89 7.13
CA CYS A 34 -5.10 -2.46 8.46
C CYS A 34 -4.52 -3.65 9.25
N PRO A 35 -3.27 -3.59 9.75
CA PRO A 35 -2.66 -4.72 10.46
C PRO A 35 -3.34 -4.99 11.81
N GLU A 36 -4.04 -3.99 12.38
CA GLU A 36 -4.66 -4.11 13.70
C GLU A 36 -6.08 -4.67 13.66
N CYS A 37 -6.88 -4.30 12.66
CA CYS A 37 -8.30 -4.69 12.60
C CYS A 37 -8.70 -5.42 11.31
N GLY A 38 -7.75 -5.69 10.42
CA GLY A 38 -7.99 -6.39 9.15
C GLY A 38 -8.86 -5.62 8.16
N ASN A 39 -9.18 -4.35 8.43
CA ASN A 39 -10.04 -3.56 7.55
C ASN A 39 -9.30 -3.21 6.25
N LYS A 40 -9.94 -3.36 5.10
CA LYS A 40 -9.41 -2.84 3.83
C LYS A 40 -9.40 -1.31 3.89
N VAL A 41 -8.28 -0.71 3.51
CA VAL A 41 -8.08 0.74 3.56
C VAL A 41 -7.67 1.27 2.19
N PHE A 42 -7.83 2.58 1.96
CA PHE A 42 -7.39 3.19 0.72
C PHE A 42 -5.88 3.46 0.73
N ARG A 43 -5.27 3.49 -0.45
CA ARG A 43 -3.87 3.86 -0.58
C ARG A 43 -3.61 5.28 -0.08
N GLY A 44 -2.56 5.45 0.72
CA GLY A 44 -2.12 6.75 1.24
C GLY A 44 -2.92 7.24 2.44
N VAL A 45 -3.78 6.41 3.02
CA VAL A 45 -4.47 6.74 4.26
C VAL A 45 -3.52 6.63 5.45
N ILE A 46 -3.44 7.70 6.22
CA ILE A 46 -2.60 7.80 7.43
C ILE A 46 -3.26 7.23 8.68
N ARG A 47 -4.58 7.02 8.65
CA ARG A 47 -5.35 6.57 9.82
C ARG A 47 -6.49 5.65 9.42
N CYS A 48 -6.57 4.48 10.04
CA CYS A 48 -7.66 3.54 9.78
C CYS A 48 -9.01 4.18 10.09
N ASN A 49 -9.97 4.12 9.16
CA ASN A 49 -11.31 4.66 9.41
C ASN A 49 -12.10 3.87 10.48
N ARG A 50 -11.75 2.61 10.73
CA ARG A 50 -12.43 1.70 11.66
C ARG A 50 -11.85 1.74 13.08
N CYS A 51 -10.60 1.29 13.27
CA CYS A 51 -9.96 1.25 14.60
C CYS A 51 -9.19 2.51 14.96
N LYS A 52 -9.08 3.48 14.03
CA LYS A 52 -8.37 4.75 14.25
C LYS A 52 -6.88 4.64 14.53
N THR A 53 -6.27 3.46 14.36
CA THR A 53 -4.82 3.27 14.42
C THR A 53 -4.12 4.06 13.30
N GLU A 54 -2.91 4.53 13.57
CA GLU A 54 -2.07 5.18 12.58
C GLU A 54 -1.49 4.15 11.60
N LEU A 55 -1.47 4.48 10.33
CA LEU A 55 -1.05 3.59 9.24
C LEU A 55 0.08 4.25 8.45
N ASP A 56 1.17 3.51 8.29
CA ASP A 56 2.27 3.83 7.40
C ASP A 56 2.52 2.64 6.46
N LEU A 57 1.82 2.65 5.32
CA LEU A 57 1.85 1.54 4.35
C LEU A 57 2.68 1.88 3.09
N ASP A 58 3.29 3.07 2.99
CA ASP A 58 4.03 3.55 1.80
C ASP A 58 5.32 4.40 2.03
#